data_AF-A0A4Q2X7T3-F1
#
_entry.id   AF-A0A4Q2X7T3-F1
#
_cell.length_a   1.000
_cell.length_b   1.000
_cell.length_c   1.000
_cell.angle_alpha   90.00
_cell.angle_beta   90.00
_cell.angle_gamma   90.00
#
_symmetry.space_group_name_H-M   'P 1'
#
loop_
_entity.id
_entity.type
_entity.pdbx_description
1 polymer ?
#
loop_
_entity_poly.entity_id
_entity_poly.type
_entity_poly.pdbx_seq_one_letter_code
_entity_poly.pdbx_strand_id
1 'polypeptide(L)'
;MKGALRHLPGKLIRWIGIPLIRTIYRIRVVNAERVPEKGGFLLLPNHITFADAFFITVACPRPVRFVMDEAFMVSRVIRVFVTIFNTVTIRRDQPREAIRITIDALKAGDVVCLFPEGQLTRTGALGELRRGFELIAKKAEHPLVPLWCDGAWGSIFSFEGGRYFRKIPYRMPYPMTMAFGEMIPVETAGLAAVREGLLVASAEAQAARFSSAEWGSRMPRGEAEAAESFEVLPELVRRAAWTNGHQIGQINALPRQEPFFFLKDDPLPRSVPALALTFPDLFDSAAEPFESLEAAGPASWVGGEVLREAMEKQGPVHALVFYDFSSRALEPLEKEGVLHLPCLAVDGVVVSMSMADPVNARGADPQPGHKPRSWGKLLPGWYLKADQNGVLRAHGPAAPSGSVALPVGCTLDKDNFLVAGDPI
;
A
#
# COMPACT_ATOMS: atom_id res chain seq x y z
N MET A 1 7.00 -39.41 -32.04
CA MET A 1 7.69 -38.82 -30.86
C MET A 1 7.94 -37.31 -31.01
N LYS A 2 6.91 -36.49 -31.26
CA LYS A 2 7.01 -35.01 -31.38
C LYS A 2 6.07 -34.26 -30.41
N GLY A 3 5.74 -34.87 -29.27
CA GLY A 3 4.76 -34.33 -28.30
C GLY A 3 5.30 -34.00 -26.90
N ALA A 4 6.50 -34.46 -26.53
CA ALA A 4 6.98 -34.34 -25.15
C ALA A 4 7.81 -33.07 -24.86
N LEU A 5 8.43 -32.45 -25.88
CA LEU A 5 9.42 -31.37 -25.66
C LEU A 5 8.84 -29.95 -25.54
N ARG A 6 7.56 -29.71 -25.84
CA ARG A 6 6.95 -28.36 -25.77
C ARG A 6 6.52 -27.92 -24.36
N HIS A 7 6.50 -28.83 -23.38
CA HIS A 7 6.06 -28.54 -22.00
C HIS A 7 7.21 -28.51 -20.96
N LEU A 8 8.44 -28.85 -21.35
CA LEU A 8 9.62 -28.76 -20.48
C LEU A 8 10.05 -27.33 -20.10
N PRO A 9 9.92 -26.27 -20.94
CA PRO A 9 10.46 -24.95 -20.61
C PRO A 9 9.78 -24.32 -19.40
N GLY A 10 8.45 -24.36 -19.33
CA GLY A 10 7.67 -23.71 -18.26
C GLY A 10 7.88 -24.35 -16.89
N LYS A 11 7.96 -25.69 -16.84
CA LYS A 11 8.24 -26.41 -15.59
C LYS A 11 9.67 -26.12 -15.11
N LEU A 12 10.67 -26.18 -15.98
CA LEU A 12 12.06 -25.90 -15.62
C LEU A 12 12.25 -24.45 -15.13
N ILE A 13 11.63 -23.48 -15.82
CA ILE A 13 11.67 -22.08 -15.40
C ILE A 13 11.00 -21.88 -14.04
N ARG A 14 9.91 -22.60 -13.73
CA ARG A 14 9.32 -22.59 -12.38
C ARG A 14 10.26 -23.21 -11.34
N TRP A 15 10.88 -24.36 -11.64
CA TRP A 15 11.81 -25.03 -10.73
C TRP A 15 13.05 -24.21 -10.38
N ILE A 16 13.57 -23.41 -11.32
CA ILE A 16 14.73 -22.53 -11.08
C ILE A 16 14.30 -21.16 -10.55
N GLY A 17 13.24 -20.58 -11.12
CA GLY A 17 12.79 -19.23 -10.82
C GLY A 17 12.17 -19.09 -9.43
N ILE A 18 11.40 -20.09 -8.97
CA ILE A 18 10.74 -20.03 -7.66
C ILE A 18 11.77 -19.96 -6.51
N PRO A 19 12.78 -20.85 -6.41
CA PRO A 19 13.83 -20.75 -5.39
C PRO A 19 14.59 -19.42 -5.46
N LEU A 20 14.90 -18.93 -6.67
CA LEU A 20 15.60 -17.66 -6.85
C LEU A 20 14.78 -16.49 -6.29
N ILE A 21 13.50 -16.39 -6.66
CA ILE A 21 12.59 -15.36 -6.16
C ILE A 21 12.44 -15.47 -4.63
N ARG A 22 12.28 -16.69 -4.09
CA ARG A 22 12.20 -16.89 -2.64
C ARG A 22 13.47 -16.44 -1.92
N THR A 23 14.63 -16.59 -2.53
CA THR A 23 15.91 -16.18 -1.94
C THR A 23 16.08 -14.66 -1.97
N ILE A 24 15.80 -14.03 -3.12
CA ILE A 24 15.94 -12.58 -3.32
C ILE A 24 14.89 -11.80 -2.53
N TYR A 25 13.64 -12.27 -2.54
CA TYR A 25 12.50 -11.53 -1.98
C TYR A 25 12.01 -12.06 -0.63
N ARG A 26 12.59 -13.16 -0.13
CA ARG A 26 12.23 -13.78 1.17
C ARG A 26 10.71 -13.80 1.42
N ILE A 27 9.95 -14.26 0.42
CA ILE A 27 8.49 -14.18 0.43
C ILE A 27 7.95 -15.00 1.60
N ARG A 28 7.36 -14.31 2.57
CA ARG A 28 6.59 -14.89 3.67
C ARG A 28 5.13 -14.94 3.27
N VAL A 29 4.50 -16.11 3.41
CA VAL A 29 3.06 -16.27 3.16
C VAL A 29 2.32 -16.30 4.49
N VAL A 30 1.24 -15.56 4.58
CA VAL A 30 0.34 -15.45 5.74
C VAL A 30 -1.03 -15.96 5.32
N ASN A 31 -1.62 -16.78 6.17
CA ASN A 31 -2.94 -17.38 6.00
C ASN A 31 -3.08 -18.23 4.73
N ALA A 32 -2.06 -19.03 4.38
CA ALA A 32 -2.07 -19.89 3.20
C ALA A 32 -3.21 -20.92 3.23
N GLU A 33 -3.64 -21.31 4.42
CA GLU A 33 -4.76 -22.21 4.68
C GLU A 33 -6.12 -21.65 4.27
N ARG A 34 -6.25 -20.33 4.07
CA ARG A 34 -7.48 -19.71 3.53
C ARG A 34 -7.67 -19.95 2.04
N VAL A 35 -6.64 -20.45 1.34
CA VAL A 35 -6.74 -20.77 -0.08
C VAL A 35 -7.54 -22.07 -0.26
N PRO A 36 -8.67 -22.07 -1.00
CA PRO A 36 -9.42 -23.29 -1.26
C PRO A 36 -8.56 -24.38 -1.90
N GLU A 37 -8.52 -25.57 -1.30
CA GLU A 37 -7.75 -26.70 -1.84
C GLU A 37 -8.32 -27.21 -3.17
N LYS A 38 -9.65 -27.11 -3.33
CA LYS A 38 -10.41 -27.59 -4.49
C LYS A 38 -11.40 -26.53 -4.96
N GLY A 39 -11.90 -26.68 -6.19
CA GLY A 39 -12.80 -25.72 -6.83
C GLY A 39 -12.06 -24.49 -7.36
N GLY A 40 -12.72 -23.71 -8.22
CA GLY A 40 -12.18 -22.45 -8.72
C GLY A 40 -12.39 -21.33 -7.72
N PHE A 41 -11.58 -20.28 -7.79
CA PHE A 41 -11.86 -19.03 -7.08
C PHE A 41 -11.15 -17.88 -7.78
N LEU A 42 -11.71 -16.68 -7.63
CA LEU A 42 -11.13 -15.47 -8.19
C LEU A 42 -10.24 -14.80 -7.13
N LEU A 43 -8.94 -14.83 -7.36
CA LEU A 43 -7.93 -14.18 -6.54
C LEU A 43 -7.85 -12.69 -6.90
N LEU A 44 -8.03 -11.82 -5.91
CA LEU A 44 -8.09 -10.37 -6.09
C LEU A 44 -6.98 -9.69 -5.28
N PRO A 45 -5.78 -9.52 -5.85
CA PRO A 45 -4.67 -8.85 -5.17
C PRO A 45 -4.64 -7.33 -5.38
N ASN A 46 -3.95 -6.59 -4.50
CA ASN A 46 -3.49 -5.23 -4.83
C ASN A 46 -2.42 -5.25 -5.95
N HIS A 47 -2.24 -4.13 -6.67
CA HIS A 47 -1.36 -4.06 -7.85
C HIS A 47 -0.22 -3.04 -7.68
N ILE A 48 0.94 -3.51 -7.25
CA ILE A 48 2.08 -2.66 -6.88
C ILE A 48 3.19 -2.64 -7.95
N THR A 49 3.49 -3.80 -8.54
CA THR A 49 4.68 -3.96 -9.37
C THR A 49 4.42 -4.72 -10.66
N PHE A 50 5.26 -4.47 -11.67
CA PHE A 50 5.27 -5.31 -12.88
C PHE A 50 5.64 -6.78 -12.61
N ALA A 51 6.14 -7.11 -11.43
CA ALA A 51 6.52 -8.46 -11.03
C ALA A 51 5.49 -9.17 -10.13
N ASP A 52 4.34 -8.54 -9.83
CA ASP A 52 3.34 -9.07 -8.89
C ASP A 52 2.94 -10.51 -9.21
N ALA A 53 2.74 -10.82 -10.49
CA ALA A 53 2.32 -12.14 -10.90
C ALA A 53 3.38 -13.25 -10.64
N PHE A 54 4.67 -12.90 -10.63
CA PHE A 54 5.72 -13.81 -10.17
C PHE A 54 5.63 -14.06 -8.67
N PHE A 55 5.48 -13.01 -7.87
CA PHE A 55 5.37 -13.11 -6.42
C PHE A 55 4.13 -13.91 -6.02
N ILE A 56 2.99 -13.64 -6.65
CA ILE A 56 1.73 -14.35 -6.42
C ILE A 56 1.88 -15.84 -6.79
N THR A 57 2.56 -16.17 -7.88
CA THR A 57 2.79 -17.58 -8.24
C THR A 57 3.70 -18.29 -7.23
N VAL A 58 4.63 -17.57 -6.60
CA VAL A 58 5.50 -18.13 -5.55
C VAL A 58 4.75 -18.28 -4.22
N ALA A 59 3.81 -17.40 -3.91
CA ALA A 59 3.05 -17.43 -2.66
C ALA A 59 1.83 -18.37 -2.70
N CYS A 60 1.13 -18.46 -3.84
CA CYS A 60 -0.06 -19.26 -3.96
C CYS A 60 0.27 -20.76 -3.98
N PRO A 61 -0.37 -21.59 -3.14
CA PRO A 61 -0.14 -23.03 -3.14
C PRO A 61 -0.70 -23.73 -4.39
N ARG A 62 -1.55 -23.05 -5.17
CA ARG A 62 -2.17 -23.57 -6.39
C ARG A 62 -1.70 -22.80 -7.63
N PRO A 63 -1.62 -23.44 -8.81
CA PRO A 63 -1.29 -22.75 -10.05
C PRO A 63 -2.28 -21.62 -10.34
N VAL A 64 -1.76 -20.41 -10.53
CA VAL A 64 -2.57 -19.21 -10.79
C VAL A 64 -2.55 -18.87 -12.28
N ARG A 65 -3.72 -18.57 -12.83
CA ARG A 65 -3.89 -18.01 -14.17
C ARG A 65 -4.12 -16.52 -14.05
N PHE A 66 -3.29 -15.71 -14.69
CA PHE A 66 -3.45 -14.27 -14.64
C PHE A 66 -4.34 -13.78 -15.76
N VAL A 67 -5.15 -12.78 -15.46
CA VAL A 67 -5.88 -12.02 -16.46
C VAL A 67 -5.02 -10.80 -16.84
N MET A 68 -4.66 -10.67 -18.12
CA MET A 68 -3.78 -9.60 -18.57
C MET A 68 -4.28 -8.98 -19.88
N ASP A 69 -4.16 -7.66 -20.00
CA ASP A 69 -4.49 -6.96 -21.24
C ASP A 69 -3.51 -7.34 -22.38
N GLU A 70 -4.06 -7.67 -23.54
CA GLU A 70 -3.33 -8.07 -24.75
C GLU A 70 -2.43 -6.96 -25.28
N ALA A 71 -2.70 -5.68 -24.95
CA ALA A 71 -1.80 -4.57 -25.28
C ALA A 71 -0.37 -4.76 -24.73
N PHE A 72 -0.21 -5.52 -23.64
CA PHE A 72 1.11 -5.86 -23.09
C PHE A 72 1.83 -6.98 -23.87
N MET A 73 1.18 -7.64 -24.83
CA MET A 73 1.78 -8.74 -25.61
C MET A 73 2.81 -8.35 -26.65
N VAL A 74 3.06 -7.05 -26.84
CA VAL A 74 4.06 -6.54 -27.79
C VAL A 74 5.47 -6.98 -27.40
N SER A 75 5.77 -7.10 -26.10
CA SER A 75 7.09 -7.50 -25.59
C SER A 75 7.36 -9.00 -25.66
N ARG A 76 8.55 -9.39 -26.14
CA ARG A 76 9.02 -10.79 -26.15
C ARG A 76 9.09 -11.39 -24.74
N VAL A 77 9.45 -10.60 -23.74
CA VAL A 77 9.51 -11.03 -22.33
C VAL A 77 8.11 -11.39 -21.82
N ILE A 78 7.11 -10.59 -22.17
CA ILE A 78 5.73 -10.80 -21.75
C ILE A 78 5.13 -12.02 -22.47
N ARG A 79 5.50 -12.31 -23.72
CA ARG A 79 5.10 -13.55 -24.41
C ARG A 79 5.64 -14.82 -23.74
N VAL A 80 6.89 -14.77 -23.26
CA VAL A 80 7.47 -15.86 -22.44
C VAL A 80 6.71 -15.99 -21.13
N PHE A 81 6.39 -14.87 -20.47
CA PHE A 81 5.57 -14.83 -19.26
C PHE A 81 4.21 -15.53 -19.45
N VAL A 82 3.44 -15.16 -20.47
CA VAL A 82 2.12 -15.75 -20.75
C VAL A 82 2.18 -17.26 -20.92
N THR A 83 3.24 -17.75 -21.57
CA THR A 83 3.47 -19.19 -21.76
C THR A 83 3.78 -19.92 -20.44
N ILE A 84 4.48 -19.27 -19.50
CA ILE A 84 4.85 -19.87 -18.20
C ILE A 84 3.66 -19.91 -17.23
N PHE A 85 2.76 -18.92 -17.28
CA PHE A 85 1.69 -18.75 -16.31
C PHE A 85 0.29 -19.11 -16.82
N ASN A 86 0.17 -19.65 -18.04
CA ASN A 86 -1.13 -19.95 -18.68
C ASN A 86 -2.08 -18.73 -18.61
N THR A 87 -1.52 -17.54 -18.74
CA THR A 87 -2.21 -16.25 -18.61
C THR A 87 -3.33 -16.14 -19.64
N VAL A 88 -4.51 -15.75 -19.17
CA VAL A 88 -5.66 -15.39 -20.00
C VAL A 88 -5.45 -13.96 -20.48
N THR A 89 -5.27 -13.78 -21.80
CA THR A 89 -5.13 -12.45 -22.40
C THR A 89 -6.50 -11.87 -22.76
N ILE A 90 -6.73 -10.60 -22.42
CA ILE A 90 -7.96 -9.85 -22.68
C ILE A 90 -7.68 -8.78 -23.71
N ARG A 91 -8.53 -8.68 -24.74
CA ARG A 91 -8.53 -7.50 -25.61
C ARG A 91 -9.51 -6.46 -25.06
N ARG A 92 -9.08 -5.19 -24.98
CA ARG A 92 -9.95 -4.09 -24.52
C ARG A 92 -11.21 -3.94 -25.38
N ASP A 93 -11.14 -4.31 -26.66
CA ASP A 93 -12.26 -4.28 -27.61
C ASP A 93 -13.16 -5.54 -27.55
N GLN A 94 -12.78 -6.58 -26.79
CA GLN A 94 -13.54 -7.83 -26.65
C GLN A 94 -13.72 -8.29 -25.18
N PRO A 95 -14.23 -7.42 -24.28
CA PRO A 95 -14.32 -7.71 -22.85
C PRO A 95 -15.23 -8.92 -22.52
N ARG A 96 -16.22 -9.22 -23.36
CA ARG A 96 -17.16 -10.34 -23.14
C ARG A 96 -16.50 -11.70 -23.26
N GLU A 97 -15.58 -11.87 -24.20
CA GLU A 97 -14.88 -13.14 -24.41
C GLU A 97 -13.98 -13.46 -23.23
N ALA A 98 -13.25 -12.47 -22.74
CA ALA A 98 -12.40 -12.61 -21.57
C ALA A 98 -13.17 -12.99 -20.29
N ILE A 99 -14.33 -12.36 -20.06
CA ILE A 99 -15.22 -12.72 -18.96
C ILE A 99 -15.66 -14.19 -19.09
N ARG A 100 -16.04 -14.63 -20.29
CA ARG A 100 -16.44 -16.03 -20.54
C ARG A 100 -15.28 -17.00 -20.26
N ILE A 101 -14.09 -16.75 -20.79
CA ILE A 101 -12.90 -17.60 -20.57
C ILE A 101 -12.57 -17.67 -19.07
N THR A 102 -12.67 -16.55 -18.36
CA THR A 102 -12.46 -16.50 -16.91
C THR A 102 -13.49 -17.36 -16.17
N ILE A 103 -14.76 -17.24 -16.52
CA ILE A 103 -15.84 -18.06 -15.94
C ILE A 103 -15.61 -19.55 -16.20
N ASP A 104 -15.26 -19.92 -17.43
CA ASP A 104 -15.04 -21.32 -17.81
C ASP A 104 -13.83 -21.90 -17.06
N ALA A 105 -12.75 -21.13 -16.90
CA ALA A 105 -11.58 -21.54 -16.11
C ALA A 105 -11.95 -21.75 -14.63
N LEU A 106 -12.70 -20.82 -14.02
CA LEU A 106 -13.19 -20.97 -12.65
C LEU A 106 -14.06 -22.24 -12.51
N LYS A 107 -14.98 -22.48 -13.45
CA LYS A 107 -15.82 -23.70 -13.48
C LYS A 107 -15.02 -24.98 -13.67
N ALA A 108 -13.87 -24.91 -14.36
CA ALA A 108 -12.93 -26.02 -14.50
C ALA A 108 -12.10 -26.26 -13.22
N GLY A 109 -12.25 -25.42 -12.20
CA GLY A 109 -11.53 -25.54 -10.94
C GLY A 109 -10.22 -24.75 -10.89
N ASP A 110 -9.93 -23.90 -11.88
CA ASP A 110 -8.70 -23.10 -11.91
C ASP A 110 -8.76 -21.91 -10.93
N VAL A 111 -7.59 -21.52 -10.41
CA VAL A 111 -7.42 -20.22 -9.74
C VAL A 111 -7.17 -19.15 -10.78
N VAL A 112 -8.05 -18.15 -10.84
CA VAL A 112 -7.87 -17.02 -11.75
C VAL A 112 -7.57 -15.77 -10.94
N CYS A 113 -6.51 -15.04 -11.31
CA CYS A 113 -6.10 -13.80 -10.67
C CYS A 113 -6.48 -12.60 -11.53
N LEU A 114 -7.18 -11.65 -10.92
CA LEU A 114 -7.61 -10.40 -11.54
C LEU A 114 -7.29 -9.25 -10.58
N PHE A 115 -6.53 -8.26 -11.04
CA PHE A 115 -6.22 -7.07 -10.25
C PHE A 115 -7.43 -6.11 -10.28
N PRO A 116 -8.17 -5.93 -9.18
CA PRO A 116 -9.39 -5.14 -9.17
C PRO A 116 -9.13 -3.64 -9.36
N GLU A 117 -7.92 -3.14 -9.17
CA GLU A 117 -7.55 -1.73 -9.45
C GLU A 117 -7.47 -1.42 -10.96
N GLY A 118 -7.26 -2.45 -11.80
CA GLY A 118 -7.17 -2.32 -13.26
C GLY A 118 -5.90 -1.64 -13.80
N GLN A 119 -5.05 -1.09 -12.93
CA GLN A 119 -3.77 -0.49 -13.26
C GLN A 119 -2.81 -0.58 -12.08
N LEU A 120 -1.50 -0.48 -12.35
CA LEU A 120 -0.47 -0.39 -11.32
C LEU A 120 -0.62 0.89 -10.49
N THR A 121 -0.50 0.77 -9.18
CA THR A 121 -0.47 1.94 -8.28
C THR A 121 0.75 2.80 -8.56
N ARG A 122 0.53 4.11 -8.55
CA ARG A 122 1.58 5.15 -8.57
C ARG A 122 1.74 5.84 -7.23
N THR A 123 0.87 5.53 -6.27
CA THR A 123 0.85 6.12 -4.93
C THR A 123 1.32 5.13 -3.86
N GLY A 124 1.35 3.83 -4.14
CA GLY A 124 1.65 2.77 -3.17
C GLY A 124 0.46 2.39 -2.29
N ALA A 125 -0.49 3.31 -2.12
CA ALA A 125 -1.77 3.07 -1.46
C ALA A 125 -2.75 2.32 -2.39
N LEU A 126 -3.80 1.74 -1.79
CA LEU A 126 -4.88 1.08 -2.51
C LEU A 126 -5.70 2.11 -3.30
N GLY A 127 -5.84 1.90 -4.61
CA GLY A 127 -6.66 2.73 -5.49
C GLY A 127 -8.15 2.40 -5.47
N GLU A 128 -8.90 3.07 -6.35
CA GLU A 128 -10.29 2.70 -6.64
C GLU A 128 -10.37 1.28 -7.21
N LEU A 129 -11.26 0.47 -6.66
CA LEU A 129 -11.57 -0.85 -7.20
C LEU A 129 -12.57 -0.72 -8.35
N ARG A 130 -12.25 -1.33 -9.49
CA ARG A 130 -13.09 -1.42 -10.68
C ARG A 130 -14.11 -2.55 -10.51
N ARG A 131 -15.30 -2.34 -11.07
CA ARG A 131 -16.37 -3.33 -11.13
C ARG A 131 -16.11 -4.38 -12.21
N GLY A 132 -16.79 -5.51 -12.11
CA GLY A 132 -16.82 -6.58 -13.11
C GLY A 132 -16.45 -7.94 -12.53
N PHE A 133 -15.63 -7.96 -11.48
CA PHE A 133 -15.30 -9.20 -10.77
C PHE A 133 -16.54 -9.80 -10.07
N GLU A 134 -17.50 -8.98 -9.64
CA GLU A 134 -18.75 -9.45 -9.02
C GLU A 134 -19.57 -10.28 -10.02
N LEU A 135 -19.63 -9.82 -11.28
CA LEU A 135 -20.34 -10.51 -12.36
C LEU A 135 -19.67 -11.85 -12.70
N ILE A 136 -18.33 -11.86 -12.74
CA ILE A 136 -17.55 -13.08 -12.97
C ILE A 136 -17.84 -14.10 -11.86
N ALA A 137 -17.70 -13.70 -10.60
CA ALA A 137 -17.93 -14.58 -9.45
C ALA A 137 -19.36 -15.14 -9.45
N LYS A 138 -20.36 -14.27 -9.67
CA LYS A 138 -21.78 -14.66 -9.71
C LYS A 138 -22.09 -15.64 -10.85
N LYS A 139 -21.54 -15.45 -12.05
CA LYS A 139 -21.78 -16.35 -13.19
C LYS A 139 -20.97 -17.64 -13.11
N ALA A 140 -19.81 -17.58 -12.47
CA ALA A 140 -18.99 -18.75 -12.21
C ALA A 140 -19.56 -19.58 -11.05
N GLU A 141 -20.32 -18.98 -10.13
CA GLU A 141 -20.75 -19.58 -8.86
C GLU A 141 -19.54 -20.00 -8.01
N HIS A 142 -18.50 -19.17 -7.99
CA HIS A 142 -17.24 -19.42 -7.28
C HIS A 142 -16.81 -18.19 -6.47
N PRO A 143 -16.17 -18.40 -5.30
CA PRO A 143 -15.89 -17.34 -4.34
C PRO A 143 -14.76 -16.41 -4.79
N LEU A 144 -14.63 -15.28 -4.09
CA LEU A 144 -13.50 -14.36 -4.20
C LEU A 144 -12.52 -14.58 -3.04
N VAL A 145 -11.22 -14.40 -3.29
CA VAL A 145 -10.19 -14.41 -2.25
C VAL A 145 -9.32 -13.16 -2.39
N PRO A 146 -9.36 -12.21 -1.45
CA PRO A 146 -8.44 -11.08 -1.41
C PRO A 146 -7.00 -11.53 -1.17
N LEU A 147 -6.02 -10.81 -1.71
CA LEU A 147 -4.60 -11.03 -1.43
C LEU A 147 -3.88 -9.70 -1.28
N TRP A 148 -3.13 -9.52 -0.20
CA TRP A 148 -2.29 -8.34 -0.06
C TRP A 148 -0.82 -8.68 -0.27
N CYS A 149 -0.16 -7.92 -1.14
CA CYS A 149 1.28 -7.96 -1.37
C CYS A 149 1.93 -6.81 -0.58
N ASP A 150 2.56 -7.09 0.57
CA ASP A 150 3.24 -6.10 1.39
C ASP A 150 4.75 -6.06 1.11
N GLY A 151 5.32 -4.86 1.14
CA GLY A 151 6.75 -4.62 1.02
C GLY A 151 7.26 -4.50 -0.41
N ALA A 152 6.42 -4.66 -1.43
CA ALA A 152 6.80 -4.56 -2.84
C ALA A 152 7.11 -3.12 -3.30
N TRP A 153 6.53 -2.13 -2.61
CA TRP A 153 6.74 -0.69 -2.89
C TRP A 153 8.17 -0.27 -2.55
N GLY A 154 8.87 0.32 -3.52
CA GLY A 154 10.30 0.64 -3.48
C GLY A 154 11.19 -0.38 -4.16
N SER A 155 10.64 -1.48 -4.67
CA SER A 155 11.39 -2.38 -5.53
C SER A 155 11.69 -1.69 -6.88
N ILE A 156 12.62 -2.25 -7.63
CA ILE A 156 12.90 -1.82 -9.01
C ILE A 156 11.68 -1.94 -9.94
N PHE A 157 10.65 -2.69 -9.53
CA PHE A 157 9.45 -2.96 -10.32
C PHE A 157 8.25 -2.09 -9.94
N SER A 158 8.33 -1.28 -8.87
CA SER A 158 7.28 -0.34 -8.45
C SER A 158 7.52 1.08 -9.01
N PHE A 159 6.48 1.92 -8.97
CA PHE A 159 6.57 3.31 -9.44
C PHE A 159 7.16 4.32 -8.44
N GLU A 160 7.43 3.88 -7.21
CA GLU A 160 8.21 4.64 -6.23
C GLU A 160 9.42 5.35 -6.89
N GLY A 161 9.68 6.61 -6.55
CA GLY A 161 10.70 7.44 -7.22
C GLY A 161 10.34 7.88 -8.65
N GLY A 162 9.07 7.78 -9.03
CA GLY A 162 8.50 8.24 -10.31
C GLY A 162 8.90 7.43 -11.54
N ARG A 163 9.49 6.23 -11.36
CA ARG A 163 10.07 5.45 -12.46
C ARG A 163 10.09 3.95 -12.19
N TYR A 164 9.95 3.16 -13.26
CA TYR A 164 10.12 1.70 -13.22
C TYR A 164 11.50 1.28 -13.77
N PHE A 165 12.02 0.15 -13.30
CA PHE A 165 13.21 -0.59 -13.77
C PHE A 165 14.57 0.13 -13.72
N ARG A 166 14.60 1.46 -13.58
CA ARG A 166 15.82 2.29 -13.59
C ARG A 166 16.29 2.69 -12.19
N LYS A 167 15.98 1.86 -11.19
CA LYS A 167 16.27 2.12 -9.78
C LYS A 167 17.28 1.10 -9.26
N ILE A 168 18.10 1.53 -8.31
CA ILE A 168 18.94 0.62 -7.52
C ILE A 168 18.06 0.09 -6.38
N PRO A 169 18.03 -1.23 -6.11
CA PRO A 169 17.29 -1.76 -4.98
C PRO A 169 17.79 -1.15 -3.66
N TYR A 170 16.90 -0.61 -2.84
CA TYR A 170 17.24 -0.09 -1.51
C TYR A 170 17.91 -1.13 -0.60
N ARG A 171 17.50 -2.39 -0.75
CA ARG A 171 17.96 -3.51 0.08
C ARG A 171 18.00 -4.79 -0.72
N MET A 172 18.94 -5.66 -0.36
CA MET A 172 19.05 -7.03 -0.87
C MET A 172 19.41 -7.92 0.32
N PRO A 173 18.57 -8.89 0.72
CA PRO A 173 17.28 -9.28 0.12
C PRO A 173 16.16 -8.26 0.34
N TYR A 174 15.10 -8.36 -0.45
CA TYR A 174 13.95 -7.46 -0.45
C TYR A 174 12.70 -8.14 0.12
N PRO A 175 12.56 -8.25 1.46
CA PRO A 175 11.55 -9.08 2.10
C PRO A 175 10.12 -8.63 1.79
N MET A 176 9.31 -9.56 1.28
CA MET A 176 7.88 -9.39 1.00
C MET A 176 7.04 -10.29 1.89
N THR A 177 5.86 -9.79 2.28
CA THR A 177 4.85 -10.59 2.99
C THR A 177 3.58 -10.60 2.18
N MET A 178 3.02 -11.79 1.94
CA MET A 178 1.79 -11.96 1.17
C MET A 178 0.73 -12.59 2.04
N ALA A 179 -0.40 -11.91 2.25
CA ALA A 179 -1.47 -12.38 3.12
C ALA A 179 -2.75 -12.65 2.32
N PHE A 180 -3.29 -13.86 2.44
CA PHE A 180 -4.60 -14.19 1.89
C PHE A 180 -5.69 -13.72 2.86
N GLY A 181 -6.64 -12.94 2.35
CA GLY A 181 -7.81 -12.52 3.09
C GLY A 181 -8.84 -13.65 3.25
N GLU A 182 -9.84 -13.41 4.10
CA GLU A 182 -10.99 -14.30 4.23
C GLU A 182 -11.71 -14.47 2.89
N MET A 183 -12.21 -15.69 2.66
CA MET A 183 -12.98 -16.00 1.46
C MET A 183 -14.30 -15.23 1.49
N ILE A 184 -14.64 -14.60 0.37
CA ILE A 184 -15.89 -13.87 0.20
C ILE A 184 -16.85 -14.76 -0.62
N PRO A 185 -17.96 -15.22 -0.02
CA PRO A 185 -19.00 -15.96 -0.72
C PRO A 185 -19.61 -15.16 -1.87
N VAL A 186 -20.18 -15.85 -2.86
CA VAL A 186 -20.75 -15.22 -4.06
C VAL A 186 -21.91 -14.27 -3.71
N GLU A 187 -22.64 -14.58 -2.65
CA GLU A 187 -23.80 -13.85 -2.16
C GLU A 187 -23.42 -12.45 -1.64
N THR A 188 -22.21 -12.32 -1.08
CA THR A 188 -21.69 -11.07 -0.52
C THR A 188 -20.58 -10.47 -1.37
N ALA A 189 -20.31 -11.04 -2.56
CA ALA A 189 -19.31 -10.59 -3.51
C ALA A 189 -19.64 -9.18 -4.03
N GLY A 190 -19.04 -8.17 -3.41
CA GLY A 190 -19.21 -6.76 -3.76
C GLY A 190 -17.94 -5.94 -3.53
N LEU A 191 -17.91 -4.73 -4.09
CA LEU A 191 -16.80 -3.78 -3.94
C LEU A 191 -16.40 -3.53 -2.49
N ALA A 192 -17.39 -3.31 -1.61
CA ALA A 192 -17.15 -3.05 -0.20
C ALA A 192 -16.48 -4.25 0.50
N ALA A 193 -16.99 -5.46 0.29
CA ALA A 193 -16.44 -6.69 0.87
C ALA A 193 -15.01 -6.96 0.38
N VAL A 194 -14.73 -6.77 -0.92
CA VAL A 194 -13.38 -6.94 -1.47
C VAL A 194 -12.42 -5.88 -0.95
N ARG A 195 -12.86 -4.62 -0.86
CA ARG A 195 -12.05 -3.54 -0.28
C ARG A 195 -11.71 -3.84 1.18
N GLU A 196 -12.70 -4.19 2.00
CA GLU A 196 -12.48 -4.57 3.40
C GLU A 196 -11.52 -5.75 3.49
N GLY A 197 -11.75 -6.81 2.70
CA GLY A 197 -10.88 -7.99 2.69
C GLY A 197 -9.43 -7.69 2.29
N LEU A 198 -9.20 -6.78 1.34
CA LEU A 198 -7.87 -6.30 0.97
C LEU A 198 -7.21 -5.50 2.10
N LEU A 199 -7.95 -4.60 2.75
CA LEU A 199 -7.43 -3.78 3.85
C LEU A 199 -7.12 -4.63 5.10
N VAL A 200 -7.96 -5.63 5.41
CA VAL A 200 -7.71 -6.60 6.48
C VAL A 200 -6.49 -7.46 6.16
N ALA A 201 -6.38 -7.99 4.94
CA ALA A 201 -5.19 -8.74 4.51
C ALA A 201 -3.92 -7.88 4.58
N SER A 202 -4.02 -6.58 4.29
CA SER A 202 -2.92 -5.62 4.47
C SER A 202 -2.46 -5.55 5.92
N ALA A 203 -3.41 -5.44 6.87
CA ALA A 203 -3.13 -5.42 8.30
C ALA A 203 -2.47 -6.72 8.76
N GLU A 204 -2.96 -7.88 8.30
CA GLU A 204 -2.39 -9.19 8.65
C GLU A 204 -0.96 -9.38 8.10
N ALA A 205 -0.70 -8.93 6.87
CA ALA A 205 0.63 -9.00 6.26
C ALA A 205 1.67 -8.20 7.09
N GLN A 206 1.31 -7.01 7.52
CA GLN A 206 2.18 -6.16 8.32
C GLN A 206 2.29 -6.64 9.78
N ALA A 207 1.19 -7.12 10.37
CA ALA A 207 1.22 -7.75 11.70
C ALA A 207 2.22 -8.91 11.73
N ALA A 208 2.22 -9.76 10.69
CA ALA A 208 3.19 -10.85 10.56
C ALA A 208 4.62 -10.32 10.38
N ARG A 209 4.84 -9.29 9.56
CA ARG A 209 6.18 -8.69 9.36
C ARG A 209 6.80 -8.22 10.69
N PHE A 210 5.99 -7.59 11.53
CA PHE A 210 6.43 -7.02 12.81
C PHE A 210 6.08 -7.90 14.02
N SER A 211 5.86 -9.21 13.83
CA SER A 211 5.42 -10.09 14.92
C SER A 211 6.51 -10.45 15.93
N SER A 212 7.80 -10.32 15.55
CA SER A 212 8.94 -10.62 16.43
C SER A 212 9.04 -9.61 17.59
N ALA A 213 9.33 -10.10 18.80
CA ALA A 213 9.61 -9.26 19.97
C ALA A 213 10.86 -8.38 19.77
N GLU A 214 11.78 -8.78 18.88
CA GLU A 214 12.98 -8.00 18.55
C GLU A 214 12.66 -6.58 18.08
N TRP A 215 11.51 -6.37 17.43
CA TRP A 215 11.06 -5.04 17.03
C TRP A 215 10.73 -4.15 18.22
N GLY A 216 10.20 -4.71 19.31
CA GLY A 216 9.92 -3.96 20.53
C GLY A 216 11.18 -3.60 21.32
N SER A 217 12.27 -4.37 21.17
CA SER A 217 13.58 -4.07 21.76
C SER A 217 14.49 -3.24 20.87
N ARG A 218 14.19 -3.12 19.56
CA ARG A 218 15.03 -2.39 18.61
C ARG A 218 14.88 -0.89 18.84
N MET A 219 16.00 -0.23 19.13
CA MET A 219 16.06 1.23 19.24
C MET A 219 16.33 1.86 17.87
N PRO A 220 15.54 2.86 17.46
CA PRO A 220 15.74 3.57 16.20
C PRO A 220 16.89 4.56 16.30
N ARG A 221 17.50 4.88 15.16
CA ARG A 221 18.41 6.02 15.01
C ARG A 221 17.60 7.31 14.85
N GLY A 222 18.08 8.42 15.42
CA GLY A 222 17.44 9.73 15.26
C GLY A 222 17.96 10.79 16.23
N GLU A 223 17.24 11.90 16.29
CA GLU A 223 17.47 13.00 17.23
C GLU A 223 17.36 12.49 18.69
N ALA A 224 18.19 13.03 19.58
CA ALA A 224 18.40 12.49 20.93
C ALA A 224 17.14 12.58 21.80
N GLU A 225 16.45 13.73 21.83
CA GLU A 225 15.25 13.94 22.63
C GLU A 225 14.10 13.01 22.17
N ALA A 226 13.94 12.85 20.86
CA ALA A 226 12.99 11.90 20.29
C ALA A 226 13.34 10.44 20.66
N ALA A 227 14.63 10.06 20.58
CA ALA A 227 15.08 8.72 20.93
C ALA A 227 14.89 8.40 22.43
N GLU A 228 15.17 9.35 23.32
CA GLU A 228 14.89 9.24 24.76
C GLU A 228 13.39 9.05 25.04
N SER A 229 12.55 9.83 24.36
CA SER A 229 11.08 9.70 24.45
C SER A 229 10.60 8.33 23.97
N PHE A 230 11.27 7.75 22.96
CA PHE A 230 10.94 6.42 22.45
C PHE A 230 11.36 5.30 23.40
N GLU A 231 12.51 5.42 24.06
CA GLU A 231 13.05 4.39 24.95
C GLU A 231 12.09 4.05 26.11
N VAL A 232 11.44 5.07 26.68
CA VAL A 232 10.52 4.92 27.81
C VAL A 232 9.13 4.35 27.44
N LEU A 233 8.81 4.23 26.15
CA LEU A 233 7.53 3.69 25.70
C LEU A 233 7.41 2.19 26.01
N PRO A 234 6.20 1.67 26.31
CA PRO A 234 5.98 0.23 26.42
C PRO A 234 6.40 -0.52 25.15
N GLU A 235 6.90 -1.75 25.29
CA GLU A 235 7.41 -2.56 24.17
C GLU A 235 6.39 -2.69 23.02
N LEU A 236 5.11 -2.88 23.35
CA LEU A 236 4.03 -2.96 22.38
C LEU A 236 3.88 -1.68 21.56
N VAL A 237 4.04 -0.51 22.20
CA VAL A 237 3.96 0.80 21.55
C VAL A 237 5.19 1.02 20.65
N ARG A 238 6.39 0.65 21.11
CA ARG A 238 7.61 0.70 20.27
C ARG A 238 7.48 -0.17 19.02
N ARG A 239 6.96 -1.39 19.16
CA ARG A 239 6.69 -2.28 18.02
C ARG A 239 5.63 -1.69 17.06
N ALA A 240 4.58 -1.08 17.60
CA ALA A 240 3.56 -0.40 16.81
C ALA A 240 4.14 0.78 16.02
N ALA A 241 5.07 1.54 16.61
CA ALA A 241 5.78 2.63 15.92
C ALA A 241 6.64 2.12 14.75
N TRP A 242 7.33 0.98 14.88
CA TRP A 242 8.05 0.36 13.75
C TRP A 242 7.12 -0.04 12.61
N THR A 243 5.96 -0.59 12.96
CA THR A 243 4.91 -0.91 12.01
C THR A 243 4.44 0.36 11.29
N ASN A 244 4.15 1.43 12.03
CA ASN A 244 3.66 2.68 11.47
C ASN A 244 4.69 3.38 10.57
N GLY A 245 5.98 3.34 10.93
CA GLY A 245 7.07 3.80 10.06
C GLY A 245 7.08 3.04 8.72
N HIS A 246 6.91 1.71 8.74
CA HIS A 246 6.79 0.91 7.51
C HIS A 246 5.55 1.27 6.68
N GLN A 247 4.41 1.52 7.33
CA GLN A 247 3.16 1.95 6.68
C GLN A 247 3.34 3.26 5.91
N ILE A 248 3.97 4.26 6.53
CA ILE A 248 4.30 5.55 5.90
C ILE A 248 5.17 5.30 4.67
N GLY A 249 6.18 4.43 4.80
CA GLY A 249 7.04 4.09 3.67
C GLY A 249 6.37 3.24 2.60
N GLN A 250 5.18 2.68 2.79
CA GLN A 250 4.48 1.93 1.73
C GLN A 250 3.73 2.83 0.74
N ILE A 251 3.74 4.15 0.93
CA ILE A 251 3.12 5.11 0.03
C ILE A 251 4.13 6.15 -0.47
N ASN A 252 3.73 6.95 -1.45
CA ASN A 252 4.57 7.99 -2.06
C ASN A 252 4.47 9.35 -1.36
N ALA A 253 4.44 9.37 -0.02
CA ALA A 253 4.40 10.60 0.75
C ALA A 253 5.82 11.08 1.10
N LEU A 254 6.44 10.51 2.14
CA LEU A 254 7.77 10.93 2.56
C LEU A 254 8.87 10.33 1.69
N PRO A 255 9.95 11.09 1.41
CA PRO A 255 11.01 10.62 0.54
C PRO A 255 11.89 9.59 1.28
N ARG A 256 12.36 8.59 0.54
CA ARG A 256 13.31 7.58 1.02
C ARG A 256 14.73 8.02 0.67
N GLN A 257 15.72 7.79 1.55
CA GLN A 257 17.12 8.19 1.33
C GLN A 257 17.37 9.68 1.14
N GLU A 258 16.39 10.53 1.48
CA GLU A 258 16.50 11.98 1.41
C GLU A 258 15.99 12.58 2.73
N PRO A 259 16.48 13.76 3.13
CA PRO A 259 16.01 14.43 4.32
C PRO A 259 14.62 15.03 4.13
N PHE A 260 13.92 15.20 5.25
CA PHE A 260 12.73 16.02 5.39
C PHE A 260 12.77 16.73 6.75
N PHE A 261 12.02 17.82 6.87
CA PHE A 261 12.26 18.82 7.90
C PHE A 261 11.09 18.99 8.85
N PHE A 262 11.43 19.32 10.10
CA PHE A 262 10.49 19.72 11.15
C PHE A 262 10.99 21.03 11.77
N LEU A 263 10.09 21.79 12.38
CA LEU A 263 10.52 22.81 13.33
C LEU A 263 10.89 22.14 14.66
N LYS A 264 12.02 22.54 15.22
CA LYS A 264 12.56 22.00 16.48
C LYS A 264 11.57 22.11 17.64
N ASP A 265 10.81 23.21 17.68
CA ASP A 265 9.83 23.47 18.73
C ASP A 265 8.45 22.83 18.46
N ASP A 266 8.22 22.27 17.27
CA ASP A 266 6.98 21.56 16.98
C ASP A 266 6.91 20.27 17.81
N PRO A 267 5.81 19.98 18.52
CA PRO A 267 5.70 18.77 19.34
C PRO A 267 5.45 17.49 18.50
N LEU A 268 5.15 17.59 17.20
CA LEU A 268 4.84 16.43 16.36
C LEU A 268 5.95 15.35 16.36
N PRO A 269 7.25 15.67 16.20
CA PRO A 269 8.33 14.67 16.20
C PRO A 269 8.37 13.82 17.48
N ARG A 270 8.11 14.45 18.64
CA ARG A 270 8.08 13.78 19.95
C ARG A 270 6.83 12.93 20.15
N SER A 271 5.70 13.37 19.60
CA SER A 271 4.40 12.72 19.80
C SER A 271 4.10 11.62 18.78
N VAL A 272 4.75 11.63 17.61
CA VAL A 272 4.55 10.65 16.54
C VAL A 272 5.90 10.03 16.16
N PRO A 273 6.38 9.01 16.91
CA PRO A 273 7.69 8.40 16.68
C PRO A 273 7.87 7.81 15.28
N ALA A 274 6.77 7.47 14.62
CA ALA A 274 6.78 6.96 13.26
C ALA A 274 7.38 7.95 12.26
N LEU A 275 7.12 9.25 12.43
CA LEU A 275 7.61 10.30 11.55
C LEU A 275 9.06 10.68 11.86
N ALA A 276 9.44 10.75 13.14
CA ALA A 276 10.76 11.24 13.54
C ALA A 276 11.84 10.15 13.62
N LEU A 277 11.47 8.89 13.85
CA LEU A 277 12.43 7.84 14.21
C LEU A 277 12.32 6.60 13.33
N THR A 278 11.16 5.94 13.33
CA THR A 278 11.08 4.59 12.74
C THR A 278 10.95 4.61 11.21
N PHE A 279 10.26 5.59 10.60
CA PHE A 279 10.31 5.77 9.14
C PHE A 279 11.73 6.12 8.67
N PRO A 280 12.39 7.17 9.22
CA PRO A 280 13.77 7.50 8.84
C PRO A 280 14.72 6.31 8.93
N ASP A 281 14.70 5.55 10.02
CA ASP A 281 15.60 4.40 10.19
C ASP A 281 15.27 3.24 9.24
N LEU A 282 13.98 2.97 8.95
CA LEU A 282 13.59 1.89 8.04
C LEU A 282 13.94 2.15 6.57
N PHE A 283 14.00 3.42 6.16
CA PHE A 283 14.14 3.82 4.76
C PHE A 283 15.38 4.68 4.48
N ASP A 284 16.30 4.73 5.44
CA ASP A 284 17.55 5.50 5.40
C ASP A 284 17.33 6.99 5.06
N SER A 285 16.20 7.55 5.50
CA SER A 285 15.90 8.99 5.40
C SER A 285 16.40 9.73 6.65
N ALA A 286 16.33 11.07 6.64
CA ALA A 286 16.67 11.89 7.80
C ALA A 286 15.51 12.83 8.16
N ALA A 287 15.06 12.78 9.41
CA ALA A 287 14.13 13.74 10.00
C ALA A 287 14.96 14.84 10.66
N GLU A 288 15.22 15.95 9.96
CA GLU A 288 16.14 16.98 10.43
C GLU A 288 15.39 18.15 11.09
N PRO A 289 15.77 18.55 12.31
CA PRO A 289 15.16 19.70 12.99
C PRO A 289 15.73 21.02 12.44
N PHE A 290 14.86 22.00 12.27
CA PHE A 290 15.18 23.37 11.86
C PHE A 290 14.72 24.37 12.91
N GLU A 291 15.51 25.42 13.12
CA GLU A 291 15.19 26.50 14.07
C GLU A 291 14.10 27.42 13.52
N SER A 292 14.08 27.69 12.21
CA SER A 292 13.06 28.52 11.58
C SER A 292 12.86 28.19 10.10
N LEU A 293 11.75 28.66 9.53
CA LEU A 293 11.46 28.52 8.11
C LEU A 293 12.22 29.53 7.23
N GLU A 294 12.89 30.53 7.80
CA GLU A 294 13.55 31.60 7.02
C GLU A 294 14.72 31.07 6.19
N ALA A 295 15.36 29.99 6.65
CA ALA A 295 16.44 29.30 5.94
C ALA A 295 15.94 28.08 5.13
N ALA A 296 14.62 27.89 4.99
CA ALA A 296 14.04 26.72 4.36
C ALA A 296 14.24 26.73 2.84
N GLY A 297 15.07 25.83 2.33
CA GLY A 297 15.12 25.51 0.90
C GLY A 297 13.94 24.65 0.44
N PRO A 298 13.85 24.34 -0.86
CA PRO A 298 12.86 23.40 -1.39
C PRO A 298 13.00 22.02 -0.75
N ALA A 299 11.97 21.59 -0.02
CA ALA A 299 11.97 20.30 0.67
C ALA A 299 10.57 19.88 1.14
N SER A 300 10.50 18.66 1.66
CA SER A 300 9.34 18.17 2.41
C SER A 300 9.44 18.64 3.86
N TRP A 301 8.42 19.33 4.33
CA TRP A 301 8.23 19.75 5.70
C TRP A 301 7.07 18.99 6.32
N VAL A 302 7.24 18.54 7.54
CA VAL A 302 6.25 17.76 8.30
C VAL A 302 6.06 18.44 9.64
N GLY A 303 4.83 18.65 10.08
CA GLY A 303 4.59 19.33 11.36
C GLY A 303 3.12 19.49 11.72
N GLY A 304 2.90 19.94 12.96
CA GLY A 304 1.59 20.17 13.53
C GLY A 304 1.26 21.66 13.60
N GLU A 305 0.68 22.09 14.72
CA GLU A 305 0.23 23.47 14.93
C GLU A 305 1.36 24.51 14.83
N VAL A 306 2.54 24.21 15.37
CA VAL A 306 3.66 25.16 15.40
C VAL A 306 4.15 25.44 13.98
N LEU A 307 4.39 24.38 13.19
CA LEU A 307 4.73 24.54 11.77
C LEU A 307 3.62 25.21 10.98
N ARG A 308 2.35 24.85 11.23
CA ARG A 308 1.20 25.49 10.57
C ARG A 308 1.16 26.99 10.82
N GLU A 309 1.29 27.43 12.07
CA GLU A 309 1.32 28.84 12.43
C GLU A 309 2.52 29.58 11.84
N ALA A 310 3.70 28.94 11.82
CA ALA A 310 4.88 29.51 11.20
C ALA A 310 4.68 29.71 9.69
N MET A 311 4.06 28.73 9.02
CA MET A 311 3.70 28.81 7.60
C MET A 311 2.69 29.93 7.34
N GLU A 312 1.71 30.16 8.22
CA GLU A 312 0.73 31.25 8.09
C GLU A 312 1.37 32.63 8.25
N LYS A 313 2.35 32.78 9.14
CA LYS A 313 2.99 34.07 9.47
C LYS A 313 4.11 34.47 8.51
N GLN A 314 4.77 33.50 7.88
CA GLN A 314 5.94 33.75 7.05
C GLN A 314 5.58 34.43 5.71
N GLY A 315 6.48 35.25 5.16
CA GLY A 315 6.35 35.82 3.81
C GLY A 315 6.43 34.77 2.67
N PRO A 316 6.68 35.18 1.42
CA PRO A 316 6.91 34.26 0.31
C PRO A 316 7.99 33.24 0.65
N VAL A 317 7.74 31.97 0.32
CA VAL A 317 8.64 30.85 0.59
C VAL A 317 9.12 30.22 -0.70
N HIS A 318 10.26 29.55 -0.66
CA HIS A 318 10.65 28.64 -1.73
C HIS A 318 9.64 27.50 -1.90
N ALA A 319 9.61 26.90 -3.08
CA ALA A 319 8.71 25.79 -3.39
C ALA A 319 8.91 24.65 -2.38
N LEU A 320 7.93 24.39 -1.51
CA LEU A 320 8.02 23.38 -0.47
C LEU A 320 6.74 22.55 -0.41
N VAL A 321 6.86 21.34 0.12
CA VAL A 321 5.74 20.44 0.37
C VAL A 321 5.49 20.41 1.88
N PHE A 322 4.27 20.72 2.31
CA PHE A 322 3.91 20.75 3.73
C PHE A 322 2.92 19.63 4.05
N TYR A 323 3.39 18.61 4.76
CA TYR A 323 2.58 17.54 5.35
C TYR A 323 2.03 18.03 6.69
N ASP A 324 0.76 18.44 6.66
CA ASP A 324 0.10 19.12 7.77
C ASP A 324 -0.65 18.12 8.66
N PHE A 325 -0.18 17.96 9.89
CA PHE A 325 -0.79 17.12 10.93
C PHE A 325 -1.48 17.97 12.02
N SER A 326 -1.68 19.28 11.79
CA SER A 326 -2.39 20.15 12.72
C SER A 326 -3.87 19.74 12.86
N SER A 327 -4.52 20.17 13.94
CA SER A 327 -5.97 20.00 14.11
C SER A 327 -6.77 20.72 13.02
N ARG A 328 -6.16 21.74 12.41
CA ARG A 328 -6.67 22.54 11.31
C ARG A 328 -6.21 22.06 9.94
N ALA A 329 -5.67 20.84 9.81
CA ALA A 329 -5.09 20.37 8.55
C ALA A 329 -6.05 20.44 7.34
N LEU A 330 -7.37 20.34 7.55
CA LEU A 330 -8.36 20.46 6.47
C LEU A 330 -8.72 21.90 6.09
N GLU A 331 -8.29 22.89 6.88
CA GLU A 331 -8.40 24.30 6.53
C GLU A 331 -7.38 24.64 5.43
N PRO A 332 -7.80 25.10 4.25
CA PRO A 332 -6.89 25.40 3.15
C PRO A 332 -5.78 26.36 3.57
N LEU A 333 -4.53 26.03 3.23
CA LEU A 333 -3.40 26.95 3.33
C LEU A 333 -3.03 27.45 1.93
N GLU A 334 -3.66 28.54 1.50
CA GLU A 334 -3.39 29.15 0.20
C GLU A 334 -2.15 30.04 0.27
N LYS A 335 -0.97 29.41 0.18
CA LYS A 335 0.31 30.10 0.19
C LYS A 335 1.12 29.81 -1.07
N GLU A 336 1.54 30.86 -1.76
CA GLU A 336 2.34 30.73 -2.98
C GLU A 336 3.63 29.93 -2.69
N GLY A 337 3.90 28.93 -3.53
CA GLY A 337 5.05 28.03 -3.35
C GLY A 337 4.83 26.88 -2.37
N VAL A 338 3.72 26.82 -1.64
CA VAL A 338 3.44 25.71 -0.70
C VAL A 338 2.47 24.72 -1.30
N LEU A 339 2.89 23.47 -1.44
CA LEU A 339 1.97 22.35 -1.66
C LEU A 339 1.47 21.86 -0.30
N HIS A 340 0.26 22.28 0.08
CA HIS A 340 -0.39 21.88 1.33
C HIS A 340 -1.00 20.47 1.23
N LEU A 341 -0.55 19.55 2.08
CA LEU A 341 -0.92 18.14 2.09
C LEU A 341 -1.45 17.73 3.48
N PRO A 342 -2.77 17.77 3.71
CA PRO A 342 -3.36 17.38 4.98
C PRO A 342 -3.16 15.89 5.29
N CYS A 343 -2.78 15.57 6.52
CA CYS A 343 -2.53 14.22 7.02
C CYS A 343 -3.24 14.00 8.35
N LEU A 344 -3.40 12.74 8.78
CA LEU A 344 -4.02 12.41 10.06
C LEU A 344 -3.11 11.51 10.89
N ALA A 345 -2.79 11.99 12.09
CA ALA A 345 -2.31 11.18 13.18
C ALA A 345 -3.33 11.23 14.33
N VAL A 346 -3.57 10.09 14.98
CA VAL A 346 -4.44 9.96 16.15
C VAL A 346 -3.67 9.14 17.19
N ASP A 347 -3.68 9.56 18.45
CA ASP A 347 -3.03 8.84 19.56
C ASP A 347 -1.55 8.47 19.26
N GLY A 348 -0.83 9.38 18.60
CA GLY A 348 0.59 9.21 18.26
C GLY A 348 0.88 8.29 17.07
N VAL A 349 -0.14 7.87 16.31
CA VAL A 349 0.03 7.00 15.14
C VAL A 349 -0.57 7.62 13.88
N VAL A 350 0.15 7.51 12.76
CA VAL A 350 -0.29 8.01 11.46
C VAL A 350 -1.30 7.04 10.83
N VAL A 351 -2.49 7.53 10.52
CA VAL A 351 -3.58 6.73 9.93
C VAL A 351 -3.67 6.96 8.43
N SER A 352 -3.57 8.21 7.99
CA SER A 352 -3.65 8.58 6.58
C SER A 352 -2.69 9.72 6.25
N MET A 353 -2.27 9.78 4.99
CA MET A 353 -1.43 10.86 4.50
C MET A 353 -1.83 11.27 3.08
N SER A 354 -1.85 12.57 2.85
CA SER A 354 -1.86 13.11 1.50
C SER A 354 -0.47 12.96 0.89
N MET A 355 -0.39 13.03 -0.44
CA MET A 355 0.88 13.01 -1.15
C MET A 355 0.78 13.86 -2.43
N ALA A 356 1.93 14.28 -2.94
CA ALA A 356 1.99 14.93 -4.24
C ALA A 356 1.43 14.00 -5.33
N ASP A 357 0.74 14.59 -6.32
CA ASP A 357 0.17 13.80 -7.40
C ASP A 357 1.29 13.15 -8.23
N PRO A 358 1.22 11.83 -8.46
CA PRO A 358 2.20 11.15 -9.27
C PRO A 358 2.09 11.60 -10.73
N VAL A 359 3.22 11.57 -11.44
CA VAL A 359 3.23 11.81 -12.89
C VAL A 359 2.38 10.76 -13.60
N ASN A 360 1.34 11.22 -14.29
CA ASN A 360 0.44 10.35 -15.04
C ASN A 360 1.14 9.75 -16.26
N ALA A 361 0.98 8.44 -16.48
CA ALA A 361 1.41 7.83 -17.73
C ALA A 361 0.40 8.14 -18.84
N ARG A 362 0.88 8.25 -20.09
CA ARG A 362 0.01 8.42 -21.25
C ARG A 362 -1.04 7.29 -21.32
N GLY A 363 -2.31 7.66 -21.34
CA GLY A 363 -3.43 6.73 -21.47
C GLY A 363 -3.79 5.93 -20.20
N ALA A 364 -3.22 6.28 -19.04
CA ALA A 364 -3.63 5.74 -17.74
C ALA A 364 -4.61 6.71 -17.05
N ASP A 365 -5.53 6.17 -16.24
CA ASP A 365 -6.42 7.02 -15.45
C ASP A 365 -5.62 7.74 -14.35
N PRO A 366 -5.96 9.01 -14.03
CA PRO A 366 -5.31 9.74 -12.95
C PRO A 366 -5.39 9.01 -11.61
N GLN A 367 -4.31 9.09 -10.83
CA GLN A 367 -4.27 8.56 -9.47
C GLN A 367 -3.93 9.70 -8.51
N PRO A 368 -4.92 10.43 -7.97
CA PRO A 368 -4.65 11.57 -7.10
C PRO A 368 -3.95 11.13 -5.82
N GLY A 369 -2.97 11.92 -5.38
CA GLY A 369 -2.28 11.77 -4.11
C GLY A 369 -2.94 12.55 -2.98
N HIS A 370 -3.70 13.59 -3.30
CA HIS A 370 -4.42 14.43 -2.34
C HIS A 370 -5.81 14.82 -2.89
N LYS A 371 -6.73 15.19 -1.99
CA LYS A 371 -8.06 15.68 -2.33
C LYS A 371 -8.50 16.77 -1.36
N PRO A 372 -9.33 17.74 -1.80
CA PRO A 372 -9.96 18.70 -0.91
C PRO A 372 -10.71 18.00 0.23
N ARG A 373 -10.66 18.59 1.44
CA ARG A 373 -11.36 18.09 2.63
C ARG A 373 -11.06 16.62 3.00
N SER A 374 -9.85 16.16 2.67
CA SER A 374 -9.36 14.83 3.03
C SER A 374 -8.04 14.92 3.77
N TRP A 375 -7.82 14.01 4.73
CA TRP A 375 -6.51 13.79 5.36
C TRP A 375 -5.62 12.83 4.53
N GLY A 376 -5.90 12.75 3.24
CA GLY A 376 -5.21 11.86 2.30
C GLY A 376 -5.68 10.41 2.33
N LYS A 377 -4.86 9.53 1.75
CA LYS A 377 -5.18 8.11 1.60
C LYS A 377 -4.91 7.34 2.90
N LEU A 378 -5.79 6.40 3.21
CA LEU A 378 -5.58 5.45 4.31
C LEU A 378 -4.29 4.65 4.07
N LEU A 379 -3.39 4.62 5.06
CA LEU A 379 -2.14 3.88 4.90
C LEU A 379 -2.40 2.37 4.82
N PRO A 380 -1.65 1.62 3.99
CA PRO A 380 -1.65 0.17 4.01
C PRO A 380 -1.50 -0.37 5.44
N GLY A 381 -2.25 -1.39 5.80
CA GLY A 381 -2.25 -1.99 7.14
C GLY A 381 -3.33 -1.45 8.09
N TRP A 382 -4.09 -0.45 7.66
CA TRP A 382 -5.31 -0.03 8.36
C TRP A 382 -6.56 -0.55 7.66
N TYR A 383 -7.57 -0.94 8.44
CA TYR A 383 -8.94 -1.15 7.98
C TYR A 383 -9.91 -0.46 8.94
N LEU A 384 -11.09 -0.10 8.45
CA LEU A 384 -12.04 0.70 9.21
C LEU A 384 -13.25 -0.14 9.61
N LYS A 385 -13.67 -0.02 10.87
CA LYS A 385 -14.93 -0.59 11.37
C LYS A 385 -15.62 0.41 12.28
N ALA A 386 -16.94 0.50 12.19
CA ALA A 386 -17.72 1.26 13.15
C ALA A 386 -17.82 0.47 14.47
N ASP A 387 -17.71 1.17 15.59
CA ASP A 387 -18.03 0.58 16.89
C ASP A 387 -19.55 0.53 17.14
N GLN A 388 -19.93 0.05 18.33
CA GLN A 388 -21.33 -0.10 18.73
C GLN A 388 -22.11 1.22 18.75
N ASN A 389 -21.41 2.37 18.84
CA ASN A 389 -21.99 3.70 18.84
C ASN A 389 -21.96 4.35 17.45
N GLY A 390 -21.53 3.62 16.41
CA GLY A 390 -21.42 4.12 15.05
C GLY A 390 -20.17 4.98 14.80
N VAL A 391 -19.25 5.07 15.77
CA VAL A 391 -18.00 5.82 15.58
C VAL A 391 -17.04 4.99 14.75
N LEU A 392 -16.52 5.57 13.66
CA LEU A 392 -15.55 4.89 12.81
C LEU A 392 -14.19 4.78 13.52
N ARG A 393 -13.66 3.57 13.59
CA ARG A 393 -12.35 3.28 14.19
C ARG A 393 -11.42 2.68 13.15
N ALA A 394 -10.15 3.08 13.18
CA ALA A 394 -9.09 2.45 12.40
C ALA A 394 -8.45 1.33 13.22
N HIS A 395 -8.45 0.12 12.66
CA HIS A 395 -7.85 -1.08 13.22
C HIS A 395 -6.61 -1.47 12.41
N GLY A 396 -5.57 -1.92 13.10
CA GLY A 396 -4.32 -2.29 12.43
C GLY A 396 -3.20 -2.63 13.41
N PRO A 397 -2.10 -3.21 12.92
CA PRO A 397 -0.96 -3.62 13.75
C PRO A 397 -0.18 -2.44 14.36
N ALA A 398 -0.40 -1.23 13.86
CA ALA A 398 0.14 0.00 14.42
C ALA A 398 -0.72 0.60 15.54
N ALA A 399 -1.90 0.05 15.86
CA ALA A 399 -2.68 0.48 17.03
C ALA A 399 -2.35 -0.42 18.24
N PRO A 400 -1.65 0.08 19.28
CA PRO A 400 -1.30 -0.73 20.45
C PRO A 400 -2.51 -1.33 21.18
N SER A 401 -3.62 -0.58 21.22
CA SER A 401 -4.91 -0.99 21.81
C SER A 401 -5.82 -1.75 20.82
N GLY A 402 -5.31 -2.08 19.63
CA GLY A 402 -6.06 -2.75 18.56
C GLY A 402 -6.89 -1.83 17.67
N SER A 403 -7.20 -0.60 18.09
CA SER A 403 -7.82 0.43 17.24
C SER A 403 -7.67 1.86 17.77
N VAL A 404 -7.73 2.84 16.88
CA VAL A 404 -7.81 4.28 17.21
C VAL A 404 -9.14 4.87 16.73
N ALA A 405 -9.69 5.82 17.49
CA ALA A 405 -10.95 6.49 17.15
C ALA A 405 -10.70 7.58 16.11
N LEU A 406 -11.42 7.56 14.99
CA LEU A 406 -11.24 8.59 13.97
C LEU A 406 -12.09 9.84 14.26
N PRO A 407 -11.74 11.00 13.66
CA PRO A 407 -12.56 12.20 13.77
C PRO A 407 -14.05 11.93 13.45
N VAL A 408 -14.94 12.54 14.22
CA VAL A 408 -16.39 12.35 14.07
C VAL A 408 -16.84 12.71 12.66
N GLY A 409 -17.71 11.87 12.08
CA GLY A 409 -18.26 12.07 10.74
C GLY A 409 -17.30 11.72 9.59
N CYS A 410 -16.07 11.26 9.88
CA CYS A 410 -15.16 10.85 8.82
C CYS A 410 -15.68 9.62 8.07
N THR A 411 -15.36 9.53 6.78
CA THR A 411 -15.68 8.38 5.93
C THR A 411 -14.51 8.03 5.02
N LEU A 412 -14.53 6.82 4.46
CA LEU A 412 -13.56 6.38 3.47
C LEU A 412 -14.22 6.40 2.09
N ASP A 413 -13.69 7.23 1.20
CA ASP A 413 -14.25 7.36 -0.15
C ASP A 413 -13.88 6.16 -1.06
N LYS A 414 -14.32 6.20 -2.31
CA LYS A 414 -14.08 5.10 -3.26
C LYS A 414 -12.61 4.90 -3.63
N ASP A 415 -11.79 5.94 -3.50
CA ASP A 415 -10.35 5.99 -3.77
C ASP A 415 -9.52 5.78 -2.49
N ASN A 416 -10.18 5.40 -1.39
CA ASN A 416 -9.59 5.20 -0.06
C ASN A 416 -8.99 6.46 0.56
N PHE A 417 -9.53 7.63 0.24
CA PHE A 417 -9.26 8.86 0.99
C PHE A 417 -10.11 8.91 2.26
N LEU A 418 -9.48 9.27 3.37
CA LEU A 418 -10.18 9.58 4.60
C LEU A 418 -10.68 11.02 4.52
N VAL A 419 -11.98 11.18 4.31
CA VAL A 419 -12.63 12.48 4.11
C VAL A 419 -13.40 12.88 5.36
N ALA A 420 -13.39 14.18 5.68
CA ALA A 420 -14.29 14.70 6.70
C ALA A 420 -15.73 14.65 6.19
N GLY A 421 -16.66 14.31 7.09
CA GLY A 421 -18.09 14.46 6.81
C GLY A 421 -18.45 15.92 6.55
N ASP A 422 -19.59 16.16 5.90
CA ASP A 422 -20.14 17.50 5.88
C ASP A 422 -20.53 17.94 7.29
N PRO A 423 -20.23 19.19 7.69
CA PRO A 423 -20.75 19.70 8.95
C PRO A 423 -22.29 19.60 8.89
N ILE A 424 -22.86 18.94 9.90
CA ILE A 424 -24.31 18.73 10.07
C ILE A 424 -25.01 20.08 10.22
#